data_AF-A0A849EFL2-F1
#
_entry.id   AF-A0A849EFL2-F1
#
_cell.length_a   1.000
_cell.length_b   1.000
_cell.length_c   1.000
_cell.angle_alpha   90.00
_cell.angle_beta   90.00
_cell.angle_gamma   90.00
#
_symmetry.space_group_name_H-M   'P 1'
#
loop_
_entity.id
_entity.type
_entity.pdbx_description
1 polymer ?
#
loop_
_entity_poly.entity_id
_entity_poly.type
_entity_poly.pdbx_seq_one_letter_code
_entity_poly.pdbx_strand_id
1 'polypeptide(L)' 'MLSRTILVTGALGQIGSELVPALQHHHTNTTIIRSDIKSVPARANIEGPFEHVDCTDLKHLIEVVRRNKVDCI' A
#
# COMPACT_ATOMS: atom_id res chain seq x y z
N MET A 1 10.95 16.27 -10.54
CA MET A 1 11.32 15.02 -9.85
C MET A 1 10.24 13.99 -10.16
N LEU A 2 10.58 12.77 -10.58
CA LEU A 2 9.57 11.75 -10.91
C LEU A 2 8.87 11.31 -9.62
N SER A 3 7.54 11.35 -9.60
CA SER A 3 6.71 10.78 -8.52
C SER A 3 6.80 9.27 -8.61
N ARG A 4 7.00 8.59 -7.47
CA ARG A 4 6.99 7.12 -7.38
C ARG A 4 5.73 6.63 -6.67
N THR A 5 5.26 5.45 -7.04
CA THR A 5 4.18 4.75 -6.34
C THR A 5 4.73 3.49 -5.68
N ILE A 6 4.59 3.38 -4.36
CA ILE A 6 4.95 2.19 -3.57
C ILE A 6 3.67 1.49 -3.11
N LEU A 7 3.55 0.19 -3.34
CA LEU A 7 2.47 -0.66 -2.81
C LEU A 7 2.99 -1.49 -1.64
N VAL A 8 2.54 -1.19 -0.42
CA VAL A 8 2.92 -1.98 0.76
C VAL A 8 1.87 -3.07 0.98
N THR A 9 2.20 -4.32 0.69
CA THR A 9 1.36 -5.49 1.02
C THR A 9 1.51 -5.86 2.50
N GLY A 10 0.44 -6.37 3.12
CA GLY A 10 0.46 -6.68 4.56
C GLY A 10 0.56 -5.42 5.43
N ALA A 11 0.04 -4.29 4.95
CA ALA A 11 0.17 -2.98 5.59
C ALA A 11 -0.51 -2.89 6.96
N LEU A 12 -1.44 -3.79 7.29
CA LEU A 12 -2.08 -3.85 8.61
C LEU A 12 -1.37 -4.81 9.58
N GLY A 13 -0.28 -5.44 9.15
CA GLY A 13 0.59 -6.24 9.99
C GLY A 13 1.53 -5.40 10.86
N GLN A 14 2.21 -6.05 11.79
CA GLN A 14 3.13 -5.41 12.75
C GLN A 14 4.24 -4.58 12.07
N ILE A 15 4.81 -5.09 10.97
CA ILE A 15 5.85 -4.36 10.22
C ILE A 15 5.21 -3.30 9.34
N GLY A 16 4.09 -3.62 8.68
CA GLY A 16 3.39 -2.70 7.78
C GLY A 16 2.94 -1.41 8.47
N SER A 17 2.46 -1.52 9.71
CA SER A 17 2.00 -0.36 10.50
C SER A 17 3.11 0.62 10.85
N GLU A 18 4.36 0.16 10.95
CA GLU A 18 5.53 1.01 11.21
C GLU A 18 6.22 1.46 9.92
N LEU A 19 6.23 0.60 8.90
CA LEU A 19 6.89 0.85 7.63
C LEU A 19 6.22 1.98 6.85
N VAL A 20 4.89 2.00 6.79
CA VAL A 20 4.15 3.03 6.05
C VAL A 20 4.47 4.45 6.54
N PRO A 21 4.36 4.80 7.84
CA PRO A 21 4.71 6.14 8.31
C PRO A 21 6.19 6.46 8.12
N ALA A 22 7.09 5.48 8.26
CA ALA A 22 8.51 5.67 7.98
C ALA A 22 8.74 6.03 6.50
N LEU A 23 8.12 5.31 5.57
CA LEU A 23 8.23 5.62 4.14
C LEU A 23 7.63 6.99 3.81
N GLN A 24 6.49 7.37 4.39
CA GLN A 24 5.90 8.70 4.21
C GLN A 24 6.82 9.81 4.72
N HIS A 25 7.51 9.59 5.84
CA HIS A 25 8.46 10.53 6.41
C HIS A 25 9.72 10.70 5.54
N HIS A 26 10.25 9.59 5.01
CA HIS A 26 11.50 9.60 4.25
C HIS A 26 11.32 9.90 2.75
N HIS A 27 10.13 9.69 2.18
CA HIS A 27 9.86 9.83 0.76
C HIS A 27 8.79 10.88 0.47
N THR A 28 9.21 12.14 0.37
CA THR A 28 8.32 13.31 0.19
C THR A 28 7.66 13.43 -1.18
N ASN A 29 8.16 12.71 -2.20
CA ASN A 29 7.59 12.70 -3.55
C ASN A 29 7.16 11.28 -3.95
N THR A 30 6.43 10.61 -3.05
CA THR A 30 6.02 9.22 -3.24
C THR A 30 4.59 9.00 -2.75
N THR A 31 3.79 8.38 -3.60
CA THR A 31 2.46 7.89 -3.24
C THR A 31 2.61 6.50 -2.63
N ILE A 32 2.11 6.33 -1.41
CA ILE A 32 2.13 5.05 -0.71
C ILE A 32 0.72 4.49 -0.68
N ILE A 33 0.55 3.34 -1.31
CA ILE A 33 -0.69 2.58 -1.35
C ILE A 33 -0.55 1.44 -0.35
N ARG A 34 -1.45 1.41 0.63
CA ARG A 34 -1.49 0.32 1.61
C ARG A 34 -2.31 -0.82 1.04
N SER A 35 -1.94 -2.05 1.36
CA SER A 35 -2.73 -3.19 0.99
C SER A 35 -2.67 -4.30 2.02
N ASP A 36 -3.78 -5.01 2.20
CA ASP A 36 -3.88 -6.18 3.06
C ASP A 36 -5.04 -7.07 2.60
N ILE A 37 -4.98 -8.36 2.96
CA ILE A 37 -6.10 -9.29 2.80
C ILE A 37 -7.17 -9.07 3.89
N LYS A 38 -6.81 -8.38 4.97
CA LYS A 38 -7.75 -7.96 6.01
C LYS A 38 -8.46 -6.68 5.59
N SER A 39 -9.75 -6.60 5.89
CA SER A 39 -10.49 -5.35 5.77
C SER A 39 -10.03 -4.37 6.83
N VAL A 40 -10.00 -3.08 6.46
CA VAL A 40 -9.72 -1.99 7.41
C VAL A 40 -10.81 -1.99 8.48
N PRO A 41 -10.46 -2.13 9.78
CA PRO A 41 -11.44 -2.01 10.85
C PRO A 41 -12.11 -0.63 10.79
N ALA A 42 -13.42 -0.53 11.02
CA ALA A 42 -14.13 0.75 10.99
C ALA A 42 -13.55 1.82 11.94
N ARG A 43 -12.84 1.40 12.98
CA ARG A 43 -12.15 2.25 13.95
C ARG A 43 -10.72 2.64 13.55
N ALA A 44 -10.16 2.03 12.51
CA ALA A 44 -8.81 2.33 12.05
C ALA A 44 -8.86 3.58 11.17
N ASN A 45 -8.24 4.66 11.64
CA ASN A 45 -8.10 5.87 10.83
C ASN A 45 -6.97 5.66 9.83
N ILE A 46 -7.28 5.08 8.67
CA ILE A 46 -6.33 4.91 7.57
C ILE A 46 -6.52 6.05 6.59
N GLU A 47 -5.58 6.99 6.56
CA GLU A 47 -5.63 8.15 5.67
C GLU A 47 -5.00 7.85 4.31
N GLY A 48 -5.65 8.15 3.19
CA GLY A 48 -5.08 7.90 1.86
C GLY A 48 -5.32 6.47 1.33
N PRO A 49 -4.73 6.12 0.17
CA PRO A 49 -5.17 4.97 -0.62
C PRO A 49 -4.94 3.63 0.07
N PHE A 50 -5.94 2.75 -0.04
CA PHE A 50 -5.91 1.38 0.46
C PHE A 50 -6.52 0.43 -0.58
N GLU A 51 -5.87 -0.70 -0.81
CA GLU A 51 -6.29 -1.76 -1.73
C GLU A 51 -6.45 -3.08 -0.96
N HIS A 52 -7.65 -3.67 -0.97
CA HIS A 52 -7.84 -4.99 -0.38
C HIS A 52 -7.32 -6.06 -1.34
N VAL A 53 -6.18 -6.69 -1.04
CA VAL A 53 -5.53 -7.64 -1.95
C VAL A 53 -5.14 -8.90 -1.20
N ASP A 54 -5.60 -10.04 -1.72
CA ASP A 54 -4.98 -11.32 -1.45
C ASP A 54 -3.76 -11.46 -2.38
N CYS A 55 -2.55 -11.52 -1.81
CA CYS A 55 -1.32 -11.63 -2.59
C CYS A 55 -1.19 -12.98 -3.32
N THR A 56 -2.03 -13.97 -2.99
CA THR A 56 -2.11 -15.25 -3.71
C THR A 56 -2.98 -15.15 -4.97
N ASP A 57 -3.84 -14.13 -5.09
CA ASP A 57 -4.54 -13.81 -6.33
C ASP A 57 -3.66 -12.93 -7.24
N LEU A 58 -2.81 -13.61 -8.01
CA LEU A 58 -1.88 -12.96 -8.94
C LEU A 58 -2.59 -12.05 -9.96
N LYS A 59 -3.80 -12.41 -10.41
CA LYS A 59 -4.51 -11.62 -11.43
C LYS A 59 -4.94 -10.29 -10.84
N HIS A 60 -5.52 -10.32 -9.65
CA HIS A 60 -5.92 -9.12 -8.95
C HIS A 60 -4.71 -8.25 -8.57
N LEU A 61 -3.62 -8.86 -8.09
CA LEU A 61 -2.39 -8.12 -7.77
C LEU A 61 -1.82 -7.40 -9.01
N ILE A 62 -1.77 -8.07 -10.17
CA ILE A 62 -1.32 -7.45 -11.44
C ILE A 62 -2.24 -6.29 -11.85
N GLU A 63 -3.56 -6.43 -11.67
CA GLU A 63 -4.52 -5.36 -11.95
C GLU A 63 -4.24 -4.13 -11.09
N VAL A 64 -4.10 -4.32 -9.77
CA VAL A 64 -3.81 -3.24 -8.80
C VAL A 64 -2.50 -2.54 -9.14
N VAL A 65 -1.44 -3.31 -9.43
CA VAL A 65 -0.11 -2.78 -9.82
C VAL A 65 -0.21 -1.92 -11.06
N ARG A 66 -0.92 -2.39 -12.09
CA ARG A 66 -1.08 -1.65 -13.35
C ARG A 66 -1.96 -0.42 -13.21
N ARG A 67 -3.12 -0.56 -12.55
CA ARG A 67 -4.09 0.51 -12.32
C ARG A 67 -3.45 1.69 -11.58
N ASN A 68 -2.63 1.38 -10.58
CA ASN A 68 -1.97 2.37 -9.74
C ASN A 68 -0.57 2.79 -10.22
N LYS A 69 -0.06 2.19 -11.31
CA LYS A 69 1.30 2.43 -11.85
C LYS A 69 2.37 2.26 -10.76
N VAL A 70 2.30 1.14 -10.06
CA VAL A 70 3.22 0.83 -8.95
C VAL A 70 4.64 0.61 -9.49
N ASP A 71 5.61 1.32 -8.90
CA ASP A 71 7.03 1.22 -9.25
C ASP A 71 7.77 0.23 -8.34
N CYS A 72 7.29 0.05 -7.11
CA CYS A 72 7.91 -0.76 -6.06
C CYS A 72 6.81 -1.42 -5.22
N ILE A 73 7.00 -2.70 -4.87
CA ILE A 73 6.18 -3.44 -3.92
C ILE A 73 7.05 -3.77 -2.72
#